data_AF-A0A6B1ADF0-F1
#
_entry.id   AF-A0A6B1ADF0-F1
#
_cell.length_a   1.000
_cell.length_b   1.000
_cell.length_c   1.000
_cell.angle_alpha   90.00
_cell.angle_beta   90.00
_cell.angle_gamma   90.00
#
_symmetry.space_group_name_H-M   'P 1'
#
loop_
_entity.id
_entity.type
_entity.pdbx_description
1 polymer ?
#
loop_
_entity_poly.entity_id
_entity_poly.type
_entity_poly.pdbx_seq_one_letter_code
_entity_poly.pdbx_strand_id
1 'polypeptide(L)'
;MLDGVGISWPGGSPENTGLILALIVGAYFVVLWFSAVVWTARDIHQRTVEPMAQLVFTLIVLIFNFPGLVVYRVLRPPLTLQEAEEHRLESSALMRELEQSPPCSRCGYPIAADYLACPKCTIQLRLACDQCDRVLDPDWRICPWCVAEIRIPSDDAPPPPPSAPAGTPPRDIVAQASRPQASQSASGATSVQSSRVPTFD
;
A
#
# COMPACT_ATOMS: atom_id res chain seq x y z
N MET A 1 -15.85 19.27 72.73
CA MET A 1 -16.71 18.76 71.64
C MET A 1 -15.87 18.01 70.60
N LEU A 2 -14.84 17.28 71.03
CA LEU A 2 -14.15 16.21 70.28
C LEU A 2 -13.66 15.14 71.27
N ASP A 3 -14.40 14.92 72.35
CA ASP A 3 -14.02 14.06 73.48
C ASP A 3 -14.81 12.73 73.48
N GLY A 4 -15.59 12.48 72.42
CA GLY A 4 -16.54 11.36 72.32
C GLY A 4 -16.06 10.17 71.49
N VAL A 5 -14.86 10.23 70.91
CA VAL A 5 -14.28 9.09 70.20
C VAL A 5 -13.30 8.42 71.15
N GLY A 6 -13.78 7.40 71.87
CA GLY A 6 -13.03 6.58 72.83
C GLY A 6 -11.95 5.72 72.17
N ILE A 7 -11.06 6.32 71.39
CA ILE A 7 -9.77 5.74 71.02
C ILE A 7 -8.85 6.03 72.21
N SER A 8 -9.04 5.31 73.31
CA SER A 8 -8.01 5.22 74.35
C SER A 8 -6.83 4.47 73.72
N TRP A 9 -5.84 5.23 73.25
CA TRP A 9 -4.67 4.70 72.55
C TRP A 9 -3.96 3.63 73.42
N PRO A 10 -3.89 2.36 72.98
CA PRO A 10 -3.42 1.27 73.81
C PRO A 10 -1.89 1.23 73.78
N GLY A 11 -1.27 1.93 74.72
CA GLY A 11 0.12 1.68 75.14
C GLY A 11 1.20 2.37 74.30
N GLY A 12 1.64 3.53 74.78
CA GLY A 12 2.89 4.18 74.35
C GLY A 12 2.91 5.67 74.70
N SER A 13 4.10 6.25 74.89
CA SER A 13 4.23 7.72 74.90
C SER A 13 3.75 8.28 73.54
N PRO A 14 3.10 9.46 73.51
CA PRO A 14 2.63 10.07 72.27
C PRO A 14 3.79 10.34 71.30
N GLU A 15 4.99 10.56 71.83
CA GLU A 15 6.25 10.74 71.09
C GLU A 15 6.61 9.49 70.28
N ASN A 16 6.64 8.32 70.92
CA ASN A 16 6.97 7.06 70.26
C ASN A 16 5.89 6.65 69.26
N THR A 17 4.63 6.94 69.59
CA THR A 17 3.48 6.70 68.72
C THR A 17 3.56 7.51 67.44
N GLY A 18 3.87 8.81 67.55
CA GLY A 18 4.07 9.69 66.40
C GLY A 18 5.24 9.23 65.53
N LEU A 19 6.34 8.78 66.16
CA LEU A 19 7.50 8.25 65.46
C LEU A 19 7.16 6.97 64.68
N ILE A 20 6.45 6.02 65.30
CA ILE A 20 6.01 4.78 64.64
C ILE A 20 5.06 5.09 63.47
N LEU A 21 4.10 5.99 63.64
CA LEU A 21 3.20 6.44 62.56
C LEU A 21 3.98 7.07 61.41
N ALA A 22 4.93 7.97 61.70
CA ALA A 22 5.77 8.59 60.69
C ALA A 22 6.61 7.55 59.93
N LEU A 23 7.13 6.53 60.61
CA LEU A 23 7.86 5.42 59.97
C LEU A 23 6.96 4.59 59.07
N ILE A 24 5.75 4.25 59.50
CA ILE A 24 4.79 3.47 58.69
C ILE A 24 4.41 4.26 57.43
N VAL A 25 4.04 5.53 57.60
CA VAL A 25 3.67 6.41 56.48
C VAL A 25 4.87 6.60 55.53
N GLY A 26 6.06 6.87 56.07
CA GLY A 26 7.28 7.00 55.28
C GLY A 26 7.61 5.72 54.50
N ALA A 27 7.54 4.55 55.14
CA ALA A 27 7.76 3.27 54.49
C ALA A 27 6.74 3.01 53.38
N TYR A 28 5.47 3.33 53.61
CA TYR A 28 4.42 3.23 52.59
C TYR A 28 4.72 4.12 51.37
N PHE A 29 5.10 5.39 51.60
CA PHE A 29 5.49 6.30 50.52
C PHE A 29 6.70 5.80 49.74
N VAL A 30 7.68 5.20 50.42
CA VAL A 30 8.86 4.60 49.78
C VAL A 30 8.45 3.42 48.89
N VAL A 31 7.58 2.53 49.37
CA VAL A 31 7.07 1.40 48.57
C VAL A 31 6.31 1.90 47.34
N LEU A 32 5.43 2.89 47.50
CA LEU A 32 4.71 3.50 46.38
C LEU A 32 5.67 4.15 45.36
N TRP A 33 6.69 4.84 45.85
CA TRP A 33 7.69 5.47 45.01
C TRP A 33 8.47 4.45 44.18
N PHE A 34 8.99 3.39 44.80
CA PHE A 34 9.68 2.32 44.08
C PHE A 34 8.75 1.59 43.10
N SER A 35 7.50 1.32 43.51
CA SER A 35 6.48 0.74 42.61
C SER A 35 6.24 1.63 41.39
N ALA A 36 6.15 2.95 41.58
CA ALA A 36 6.00 3.90 40.49
C ALA A 36 7.20 3.90 39.54
N VAL A 37 8.43 3.91 40.08
CA VAL A 37 9.66 3.85 39.27
C VAL A 37 9.73 2.57 38.44
N VAL A 38 9.47 1.41 39.05
CA VAL A 38 9.47 0.11 38.35
C VAL A 38 8.36 0.05 37.29
N TRP A 39 7.19 0.59 37.60
CA TRP A 39 6.08 0.67 36.65
C TRP A 39 6.43 1.55 35.44
N THR A 40 7.00 2.74 35.66
CA THR A 40 7.43 3.65 34.59
C THR A 40 8.51 3.01 33.72
N ALA A 41 9.51 2.35 34.33
CA ALA A 41 10.56 1.65 33.59
C ALA A 41 9.97 0.55 32.68
N ARG A 42 9.05 -0.28 33.21
CA ARG A 42 8.39 -1.32 32.41
C ARG A 42 7.52 -0.74 31.29
N ASP A 43 6.74 0.32 31.56
CA ASP A 43 5.86 0.95 30.57
C ASP A 43 6.67 1.60 29.43
N ILE A 44 7.80 2.28 29.73
CA ILE A 44 8.62 2.91 28.68
C ILE A 44 9.39 1.88 27.85
N HIS A 45 9.86 0.78 28.45
CA HIS A 45 10.52 -0.32 27.71
C HIS A 45 9.58 -1.01 26.72
N GLN A 46 8.28 -1.06 26.99
CA GLN A 46 7.29 -1.62 26.07
C GLN A 46 6.88 -0.65 24.95
N ARG A 47 7.16 0.65 25.10
CA ARG A 47 6.68 1.71 24.21
C ARG A 47 7.77 2.31 23.32
N THR A 48 9.03 2.29 23.74
CA THR A 48 10.11 3.02 23.07
C THR A 48 11.35 2.13 22.96
N VAL A 49 12.00 2.09 21.80
CA VAL A 49 13.25 1.33 21.58
C VAL A 49 14.49 2.14 21.99
N GLU A 50 14.39 3.47 22.00
CA GLU A 50 15.52 4.36 22.31
C GLU A 50 15.89 4.36 23.81
N PRO A 51 17.11 3.92 24.18
CA PRO A 51 17.51 3.77 25.58
C PRO A 51 17.72 5.10 26.31
N MET A 52 18.06 6.19 25.59
CA MET A 52 18.22 7.51 26.21
C MET A 52 16.90 8.08 26.71
N ALA A 53 15.83 7.96 25.92
CA ALA A 53 14.50 8.38 26.34
C ALA A 53 14.03 7.58 27.57
N GLN A 54 14.25 6.26 27.58
CA GLN A 54 13.92 5.39 28.72
C GLN A 54 14.64 5.84 30.00
N LEU A 55 15.93 6.16 29.91
CA LEU A 55 16.74 6.62 31.05
C LEU A 55 16.24 7.95 31.60
N VAL A 56 15.98 8.94 30.73
CA VAL A 56 15.55 10.29 31.14
C VAL A 56 14.20 10.25 31.87
N PHE A 57 13.20 9.54 31.33
CA PHE A 57 11.89 9.44 31.98
C PHE A 57 11.95 8.70 33.31
N THR A 58 12.76 7.63 33.40
CA THR A 58 12.96 6.89 34.66
C THR A 58 13.65 7.78 35.70
N LEU A 59 14.66 8.57 35.31
CA LEU A 59 15.35 9.52 36.18
C LEU A 59 14.43 10.64 36.68
N ILE A 60 13.56 11.17 35.82
CA ILE A 60 12.59 12.20 36.21
C ILE A 60 11.64 11.66 37.28
N VAL A 61 11.08 10.46 37.11
CA VAL A 61 10.19 9.86 38.12
C VAL A 61 10.96 9.48 39.39
N LEU A 62 12.22 9.06 39.27
CA LEU A 62 13.08 8.78 40.41
C LEU A 62 13.33 10.05 41.25
N ILE A 63 13.70 11.17 40.61
CA ILE A 63 14.07 12.42 41.29
C ILE A 63 12.83 13.19 41.76
N PHE A 64 11.82 13.33 40.91
CA PHE A 64 10.65 14.16 41.18
C PHE A 64 9.45 13.38 41.75
N ASN A 65 9.48 12.04 41.82
CA ASN A 65 8.39 11.23 42.38
C ASN A 65 7.02 11.58 41.77
N PHE A 66 6.06 12.08 42.56
CA PHE A 66 4.70 12.39 42.15
C PHE A 66 4.60 13.39 40.99
N PRO A 67 5.19 14.60 41.05
CA PRO A 67 5.20 15.51 39.89
C PRO A 67 5.86 14.90 38.66
N GLY A 68 6.91 14.07 38.84
CA GLY A 68 7.52 13.31 37.75
C GLY A 68 6.54 12.35 37.07
N LEU A 69 5.69 11.69 37.85
CA LEU A 69 4.66 10.77 37.35
C LEU A 69 3.56 11.49 36.54
N VAL A 70 3.18 12.70 36.96
CA VAL A 70 2.21 13.54 36.24
C VAL A 70 2.78 13.99 34.90
N VAL A 71 4.02 14.48 34.89
CA VAL A 71 4.71 14.86 33.65
C VAL A 71 4.85 13.66 32.72
N TYR A 72 5.22 12.50 33.26
CA TYR A 72 5.29 11.25 32.50
C TYR A 72 3.95 10.88 31.84
N ARG A 73 2.83 10.99 32.58
CA ARG A 73 1.49 10.70 32.05
C ARG A 73 1.10 11.61 30.87
N VAL A 74 1.56 12.86 30.86
CA VAL A 74 1.29 13.81 29.77
C VAL A 74 2.20 13.56 28.57
N LEU A 75 3.48 13.25 28.79
CA LEU A 75 4.45 12.96 27.72
C LEU A 75 4.33 11.55 27.14
N ARG A 76 3.52 10.68 27.74
CA ARG A 76 3.38 9.26 27.38
C ARG A 76 3.00 9.11 25.89
N PRO A 77 3.85 8.50 25.06
CA PRO A 77 3.54 8.26 23.65
C PRO A 77 2.26 7.41 23.51
N PRO A 78 1.31 7.82 22.65
CA PRO A 78 0.00 7.18 22.54
C PRO A 78 0.06 5.83 21.82
N LEU A 79 1.03 5.58 20.94
CA LEU A 79 1.14 4.32 20.20
C LEU A 79 2.23 3.41 20.77
N THR A 80 1.87 2.16 21.00
CA THR A 80 2.81 1.07 21.29
C THR A 80 3.50 0.59 20.00
N LEU A 81 4.67 -0.02 20.13
CA LEU A 81 5.43 -0.53 18.97
C LEU A 81 4.65 -1.61 18.19
N GLN A 82 3.79 -2.37 18.86
CA GLN A 82 2.91 -3.34 18.19
C GLN A 82 1.84 -2.65 17.36
N GLU A 83 1.16 -1.64 17.89
CA GLU A 83 0.12 -0.89 17.15
C GLU A 83 0.72 -0.16 15.92
N ALA A 84 1.96 0.33 16.02
CA ALA A 84 2.65 0.92 14.89
C ALA A 84 2.95 -0.10 13.77
N GLU A 85 3.28 -1.33 14.15
CA GLU A 85 3.55 -2.41 13.20
C GLU A 85 2.25 -2.93 12.56
N GLU A 86 1.18 -3.06 13.34
CA GLU A 86 -0.15 -3.45 12.85
C GLU A 86 -0.66 -2.46 11.80
N HIS A 87 -0.55 -1.15 12.05
CA HIS A 87 -0.90 -0.12 11.07
C HIS A 87 0.00 -0.14 9.81
N ARG A 88 1.28 -0.50 9.96
CA ARG A 88 2.18 -0.69 8.81
C ARG A 88 1.78 -1.89 7.95
N LEU A 89 1.40 -3.00 8.58
CA LEU A 89 0.96 -4.20 7.87
C LEU A 89 -0.39 -3.95 7.19
N GLU A 90 -1.33 -3.29 7.86
CA GLU A 90 -2.64 -2.93 7.33
C GLU A 90 -2.52 -2.03 6.09
N SER A 91 -1.71 -0.96 6.17
CA SER A 91 -1.45 -0.08 5.03
C SER A 91 -0.77 -0.80 3.86
N SER A 92 0.14 -1.74 4.13
CA SER A 92 0.79 -2.54 3.08
C SER A 92 -0.15 -3.55 2.41
N ALA A 93 -1.12 -4.10 3.15
CA ALA A 93 -2.14 -5.00 2.60
C ALA A 93 -3.10 -4.25 1.67
N LEU A 94 -3.52 -3.04 2.08
CA LEU A 94 -4.43 -2.19 1.30
C LEU A 94 -3.79 -1.75 -0.03
N MET A 95 -2.50 -1.40 -0.02
CA MET A 95 -1.77 -1.02 -1.25
C MET A 95 -1.56 -2.20 -2.21
N ARG A 96 -1.34 -3.42 -1.69
CA ARG A 96 -1.20 -4.64 -2.51
C ARG A 96 -2.48 -5.01 -3.28
N GLU A 97 -3.65 -4.58 -2.82
CA GLU A 97 -4.91 -4.79 -3.55
C GLU A 97 -5.04 -3.82 -4.73
N LEU A 98 -4.50 -2.61 -4.62
CA LEU A 98 -4.47 -1.63 -5.71
C LEU A 98 -3.41 -1.95 -6.79
N GLU A 99 -2.27 -2.53 -6.44
CA GLU A 99 -1.19 -2.85 -7.40
C GLU A 99 -1.53 -4.00 -8.37
N GLN A 100 -2.54 -4.82 -8.08
CA GLN A 100 -2.88 -6.01 -8.88
C GLN A 100 -3.50 -5.70 -10.25
N SER A 101 -3.90 -4.45 -10.50
CA SER A 101 -4.47 -4.02 -11.78
C SER A 101 -3.61 -2.90 -12.37
N PRO A 102 -2.56 -3.22 -13.15
CA PRO A 102 -1.83 -2.19 -13.88
C PRO A 102 -2.83 -1.34 -14.68
N PRO A 103 -2.70 -0.01 -14.77
CA PRO A 103 -3.58 0.77 -15.62
C PRO A 103 -3.20 0.59 -17.10
N CYS A 104 -4.17 0.67 -18.00
CA CYS A 104 -3.92 0.68 -19.44
C CYS A 104 -3.00 1.85 -19.82
N SER A 105 -1.90 1.55 -20.51
CA SER A 105 -0.89 2.54 -20.95
C SER A 105 -1.44 3.68 -21.80
N ARG A 106 -2.57 3.45 -22.49
CA ARG A 106 -3.19 4.46 -23.37
C ARG A 106 -4.23 5.35 -22.68
N CYS A 107 -5.04 4.79 -21.78
CA CYS A 107 -6.23 5.49 -21.26
C CYS A 107 -6.39 5.47 -19.74
N GLY A 108 -5.47 4.81 -19.02
CA GLY A 108 -5.49 4.72 -17.56
C GLY A 108 -6.59 3.82 -16.99
N TYR A 109 -7.39 3.15 -17.83
CA TYR A 109 -8.44 2.24 -17.36
C TYR A 109 -7.81 1.04 -16.63
N PRO A 110 -8.30 0.65 -15.44
CA PRO A 110 -7.77 -0.52 -14.72
C PRO A 110 -8.04 -1.78 -15.52
N ILE A 111 -7.00 -2.58 -15.77
CA ILE A 111 -7.08 -3.81 -16.57
C ILE A 111 -6.76 -5.02 -15.68
N ALA A 112 -7.57 -6.07 -15.84
CA ALA A 112 -7.28 -7.36 -15.22
C ALA A 112 -6.15 -8.08 -16.00
N ALA A 113 -5.47 -9.01 -15.33
CA ALA A 113 -4.28 -9.68 -15.86
C ALA A 113 -4.54 -10.55 -17.11
N ASP A 114 -5.79 -10.94 -17.36
CA ASP A 114 -6.24 -11.81 -18.44
C ASP A 114 -6.74 -11.05 -19.68
N TYR A 115 -6.72 -9.72 -19.67
CA TYR A 115 -7.25 -8.92 -20.77
C TYR A 115 -6.25 -8.88 -21.94
N LEU A 116 -6.67 -9.39 -23.09
CA LEU A 116 -5.92 -9.28 -24.35
C LEU A 116 -5.99 -7.86 -24.95
N ALA A 117 -7.11 -7.17 -24.76
CA ALA A 117 -7.33 -5.80 -25.22
C ALA A 117 -8.11 -4.97 -24.19
N CYS A 118 -7.91 -3.66 -24.20
CA CYS A 118 -8.62 -2.76 -23.30
C CYS A 118 -10.09 -2.61 -23.73
N PRO A 119 -11.09 -2.81 -22.85
CA PRO A 119 -12.50 -2.66 -23.22
C PRO A 119 -12.90 -1.21 -23.52
N LYS A 120 -12.12 -0.22 -23.07
CA LYS A 120 -12.42 1.21 -23.25
C LYS A 120 -11.82 1.80 -24.52
N CYS A 121 -10.55 1.52 -24.79
CA CYS A 121 -9.80 2.13 -25.90
C CYS A 121 -9.33 1.14 -26.96
N THR A 122 -9.69 -0.14 -26.81
CA THR A 122 -9.45 -1.25 -27.74
C THR A 122 -8.01 -1.46 -28.18
N ILE A 123 -7.03 -0.86 -27.48
CA ILE A 123 -5.62 -1.16 -27.71
C ILE A 123 -5.34 -2.59 -27.26
N GLN A 124 -4.50 -3.29 -28.01
CA GLN A 124 -4.03 -4.62 -27.65
C GLN A 124 -2.98 -4.48 -26.54
N LEU A 125 -3.19 -5.18 -25.43
CA LEU A 125 -2.33 -5.09 -24.25
C LEU A 125 -1.38 -6.26 -24.16
N ARG A 126 -1.87 -7.44 -24.52
CA ARG A 126 -1.18 -8.72 -24.36
C ARG A 126 -1.41 -9.56 -25.60
N LEU A 127 -0.46 -10.44 -25.91
CA LEU A 127 -0.57 -11.41 -27.00
C LEU A 127 -1.04 -12.75 -26.43
N ALA A 128 -1.72 -13.56 -27.24
CA ALA A 128 -1.94 -14.96 -26.94
C ALA A 128 -0.78 -15.80 -27.52
N CYS A 129 -0.40 -16.87 -26.85
CA CYS A 129 0.64 -17.78 -27.35
C CYS A 129 0.11 -18.61 -28.54
N ASP A 130 0.79 -18.57 -29.68
CA ASP A 130 0.41 -19.36 -30.88
C ASP A 130 0.38 -20.88 -30.68
N GLN A 131 1.01 -21.40 -29.62
CA GLN A 131 1.08 -22.84 -29.34
C GLN A 131 0.06 -23.33 -28.32
N CYS A 132 -0.38 -22.47 -27.39
CA CYS A 132 -1.23 -22.89 -26.28
C CYS A 132 -2.36 -21.92 -25.93
N ASP A 133 -2.56 -20.86 -26.73
CA ASP A 133 -3.61 -19.84 -26.64
C ASP A 133 -3.74 -19.14 -25.28
N ARG A 134 -2.71 -19.21 -24.43
CA ARG A 134 -2.67 -18.52 -23.13
C ARG A 134 -2.17 -17.09 -23.27
N VAL A 135 -2.70 -16.21 -22.44
CA VAL A 135 -2.32 -14.79 -22.37
C VAL A 135 -0.84 -14.68 -21.94
N LEU A 136 -0.06 -13.95 -22.72
CA LEU A 136 1.35 -13.67 -22.48
C LEU A 136 1.53 -12.21 -22.12
N ASP A 137 2.40 -11.96 -21.14
CA ASP A 137 2.84 -10.60 -20.84
C ASP A 137 3.84 -10.14 -21.91
N PRO A 138 3.72 -8.92 -22.47
CA PRO A 138 4.62 -8.42 -23.52
C PRO A 138 6.09 -8.35 -23.10
N ASP A 139 6.40 -8.32 -21.80
CA ASP A 139 7.78 -8.32 -21.29
C ASP A 139 8.45 -9.71 -21.32
N TRP A 140 7.69 -10.77 -21.62
CA TRP A 140 8.21 -12.13 -21.63
C TRP A 140 8.79 -12.51 -23.00
N ARG A 141 9.90 -13.25 -23.00
CA ARG A 141 10.50 -13.80 -24.24
C ARG A 141 10.15 -15.26 -24.50
N ILE A 142 9.70 -15.97 -23.48
CA ILE A 142 9.36 -17.41 -23.52
C ILE A 142 8.03 -17.62 -22.80
N CYS A 143 7.17 -18.48 -23.36
CA CYS A 143 5.91 -18.87 -22.74
C CYS A 143 6.15 -19.78 -21.51
N PRO A 144 5.67 -19.44 -20.30
CA PRO A 144 5.88 -20.28 -19.10
C PRO A 144 5.17 -21.64 -19.14
N TRP A 145 4.16 -21.80 -20.00
CA TRP A 145 3.35 -23.02 -20.04
C TRP A 145 3.84 -24.04 -21.06
N CYS A 146 4.26 -23.60 -22.25
CA CYS A 146 4.68 -24.48 -23.33
C CYS A 146 6.17 -24.33 -23.71
N VAL A 147 6.89 -23.40 -23.07
CA VAL A 147 8.32 -23.12 -23.31
C VAL A 147 8.62 -22.68 -24.76
N ALA A 148 7.59 -22.35 -25.54
CA ALA A 148 7.76 -21.79 -26.88
C ALA A 148 8.30 -20.36 -26.80
N GLU A 149 9.20 -20.03 -27.73
CA GLU A 149 9.75 -18.69 -27.88
C GLU A 149 8.70 -17.77 -28.53
N ILE A 150 8.54 -16.57 -27.97
CA ILE A 150 7.46 -15.65 -28.37
C ILE A 150 7.94 -14.87 -29.60
N ARG A 151 7.23 -15.02 -30.72
CA ARG A 151 7.47 -14.20 -31.90
C ARG A 151 6.79 -12.84 -31.70
N ILE A 152 7.55 -11.88 -31.19
CA ILE A 152 7.11 -10.48 -31.17
C ILE A 152 7.25 -9.96 -32.62
N PRO A 153 6.17 -9.51 -33.29
CA PRO A 153 6.29 -8.83 -34.55
C PRO A 153 7.02 -7.50 -34.30
N SER A 154 8.34 -7.49 -34.49
CA SER A 154 9.14 -6.30 -34.42
C SER A 154 8.79 -5.39 -35.59
N ASP A 155 8.50 -4.12 -35.33
CA ASP A 155 8.22 -3.08 -36.33
C ASP A 155 9.41 -2.86 -37.32
N ASP A 156 10.56 -3.51 -37.10
CA ASP A 156 11.75 -3.47 -37.95
C ASP A 156 11.77 -4.52 -39.09
N ALA A 157 10.72 -5.33 -39.25
CA ALA A 157 10.65 -6.26 -40.38
C ALA A 157 10.43 -5.47 -41.69
N PRO A 158 11.36 -5.53 -42.67
CA PRO A 158 11.11 -4.96 -43.99
C PRO A 158 9.83 -5.56 -44.56
N PRO A 159 8.96 -4.76 -45.22
CA PRO A 159 7.74 -5.29 -45.82
C PRO A 159 8.12 -6.46 -46.73
N PRO A 160 7.40 -7.60 -46.66
CA PRO A 160 7.71 -8.74 -47.50
C PRO A 160 7.76 -8.27 -48.96
N PRO A 161 8.76 -8.70 -49.74
CA PRO A 161 8.89 -8.27 -51.13
C PRO A 161 7.58 -8.60 -51.85
N PRO A 162 7.08 -7.69 -52.71
CA PRO A 162 5.87 -7.96 -53.46
C PRO A 162 6.09 -9.25 -54.24
N SER A 163 5.32 -10.28 -53.88
CA SER A 163 5.24 -11.52 -54.64
C SER A 163 4.94 -11.14 -56.08
N ALA A 164 5.88 -11.44 -56.98
CA ALA A 164 5.74 -11.25 -58.41
C ALA A 164 4.36 -11.74 -58.86
N PRO A 165 3.65 -11.01 -59.75
CA PRO A 165 2.34 -11.43 -60.20
C PRO A 165 2.47 -12.82 -60.85
N ALA A 166 1.86 -13.81 -60.20
CA ALA A 166 1.61 -15.10 -60.80
C ALA A 166 0.88 -14.85 -62.12
N GLY A 167 1.52 -15.24 -63.23
CA GLY A 167 0.99 -15.06 -64.57
C GLY A 167 -0.44 -15.60 -64.65
N THR A 168 -1.35 -14.75 -65.08
CA THR A 168 -2.73 -15.13 -65.41
C THR A 168 -2.70 -16.00 -66.67
N PRO A 169 -3.09 -17.29 -66.65
CA PRO A 169 -3.39 -17.99 -67.88
C PRO A 169 -4.68 -17.42 -68.50
N PRO A 170 -4.80 -17.39 -69.84
CA PRO A 170 -5.91 -16.75 -70.54
C PRO A 170 -7.24 -17.44 -70.18
N ARG A 171 -8.15 -16.67 -69.59
CA ARG A 171 -9.55 -17.06 -69.37
C ARG A 171 -10.37 -16.70 -70.60
N ASP A 172 -10.16 -17.46 -71.66
CA ASP A 172 -11.24 -17.72 -72.60
C ASP A 172 -11.97 -18.98 -72.12
N ILE A 173 -13.30 -18.99 -72.33
CA ILE A 173 -14.27 -20.06 -72.03
C ILE A 173 -15.06 -19.83 -70.72
N VAL A 174 -16.38 -19.72 -70.88
CA VAL A 174 -17.47 -19.51 -69.89
C VAL A 174 -17.86 -18.03 -69.73
N ALA A 175 -18.58 -17.38 -70.67
CA ALA A 175 -20.04 -17.53 -70.94
C ALA A 175 -20.86 -17.60 -69.63
N GLN A 176 -21.90 -16.81 -69.34
CA GLN A 176 -22.77 -15.93 -70.09
C GLN A 176 -23.76 -15.35 -69.05
N ALA A 177 -24.45 -14.26 -69.40
CA ALA A 177 -25.80 -13.88 -68.95
C ALA A 177 -25.99 -13.66 -67.43
N SER A 178 -26.19 -12.43 -66.95
CA SER A 178 -27.43 -11.63 -67.01
C SER A 178 -27.32 -10.63 -65.84
N ARG A 179 -27.76 -9.36 -65.81
CA ARG A 179 -28.69 -8.48 -66.53
C ARG A 179 -28.29 -7.02 -66.15
N PRO A 180 -28.72 -5.98 -66.88
CA PRO A 180 -28.33 -4.58 -66.63
C PRO A 180 -29.36 -3.81 -65.78
N GLN A 181 -28.91 -2.85 -64.99
CA GLN A 181 -29.49 -1.49 -64.77
C GLN A 181 -28.68 -0.80 -63.66
N ALA A 182 -28.11 0.38 -63.93
CA ALA A 182 -28.71 1.70 -63.65
C ALA A 182 -28.98 1.87 -62.14
N SER A 183 -28.53 2.89 -61.43
CA SER A 183 -28.11 4.24 -61.79
C SER A 183 -27.72 4.97 -60.51
N GLN A 184 -26.71 5.82 -60.64
CA GLN A 184 -26.63 7.16 -60.05
C GLN A 184 -26.53 7.37 -58.53
N SER A 185 -25.70 8.38 -58.27
CA SER A 185 -25.76 9.36 -57.17
C SER A 185 -24.92 9.00 -55.96
N ALA A 186 -24.13 9.87 -55.38
CA ALA A 186 -23.67 11.22 -55.71
C ALA A 186 -22.69 11.57 -54.58
N SER A 187 -21.87 12.61 -54.81
CA SER A 187 -21.44 13.63 -53.84
C SER A 187 -21.24 13.22 -52.37
N GLY A 188 -20.11 13.45 -51.75
CA GLY A 188 -19.09 14.48 -51.96
C GLY A 188 -18.07 14.32 -50.83
N ALA A 189 -16.85 14.80 -51.01
CA ALA A 189 -16.44 16.09 -50.47
C ALA A 189 -16.66 16.13 -48.94
N THR A 190 -15.66 16.30 -48.09
CA THR A 190 -14.65 17.34 -48.16
C THR A 190 -13.60 17.08 -47.08
N SER A 191 -12.41 17.57 -47.39
CA SER A 191 -11.22 17.76 -46.59
C SER A 191 -11.41 18.34 -45.17
N VAL A 192 -10.26 18.40 -44.47
CA VAL A 192 -9.79 19.37 -43.45
C VAL A 192 -9.11 18.52 -42.37
N GLN A 193 -7.81 18.21 -42.45
CA GLN A 193 -6.61 19.06 -42.48
C GLN A 193 -6.49 20.00 -41.28
N SER A 194 -5.24 20.10 -40.78
CA SER A 194 -4.74 21.11 -39.85
C SER A 194 -5.14 20.90 -38.39
N SER A 195 -4.28 21.11 -37.40
CA SER A 195 -2.92 21.62 -37.40
C SER A 195 -2.33 21.45 -36.01
N ARG A 196 -1.00 21.29 -35.96
CA ARG A 196 -0.04 21.85 -34.98
C ARG A 196 -0.57 22.25 -33.59
N VAL A 197 0.07 21.70 -32.55
CA VAL A 197 0.61 22.49 -31.42
C VAL A 197 1.94 21.87 -30.94
N PRO A 198 2.98 22.68 -30.63
CA PRO A 198 4.34 22.24 -30.31
C PRO A 198 4.69 22.23 -28.80
N THR A 199 5.82 21.56 -28.47
CA THR A 199 6.87 21.88 -27.45
C THR A 199 6.62 21.79 -25.93
N PHE A 200 7.76 21.62 -25.22
CA PHE A 200 8.08 21.49 -23.78
C PHE A 200 8.08 20.03 -23.29
N ASP A 201 9.19 19.41 -22.84
CA ASP A 201 10.52 19.83 -22.36
C ASP A 201 11.62 18.87 -22.87
#